data_AF-A0A318LBY5-F1
#
_entry.id   AF-A0A318LBY5-F1
#
_cell.length_a   1.000
_cell.length_b   1.000
_cell.length_c   1.000
_cell.angle_alpha   90.00
_cell.angle_beta   90.00
_cell.angle_gamma   90.00
#
_symmetry.space_group_name_H-M   'P 1'
#
loop_
_entity.id
_entity.type
_entity.pdbx_description
1 polymer ?
#
loop_
_entity_poly.entity_id
_entity_poly.type
_entity_poly.pdbx_seq_one_letter_code
_entity_poly.pdbx_strand_id
1 'polypeptide(L)' 'MCKSCRARILWATTRDGERMPVNADPASNGNVLLALQDGQLAAAVLTAGQARMSRARRIPLRLAHFATCPKADHHRRRAR' A
#
# COMPACT_ATOMS: atom_id res chain seq x y z
N MET A 1 2.30 -12.18 -5.05
CA MET A 1 3.73 -11.85 -5.23
C MET A 1 3.91 -11.00 -6.48
N CYS A 2 4.86 -10.05 -6.49
CA CYS A 2 5.17 -9.25 -7.67
C CYS A 2 5.91 -10.08 -8.73
N LYS A 3 5.49 -10.01 -10.00
CA LYS A 3 6.11 -10.78 -11.08
C LYS A 3 7.52 -10.28 -11.46
N SER A 4 7.80 -9.00 -11.21
CA SER A 4 9.07 -8.36 -11.62
C SER A 4 10.18 -8.46 -10.59
N CYS A 5 9.89 -8.11 -9.33
CA CYS A 5 10.90 -8.08 -8.27
C CYS A 5 10.74 -9.22 -7.26
N ARG A 6 9.75 -10.11 -7.44
CA ARG A 6 9.43 -11.25 -6.56
C ARG A 6 9.11 -10.89 -5.10
N ALA A 7 8.91 -9.61 -4.77
CA ALA A 7 8.48 -9.18 -3.44
C ALA A 7 7.05 -9.66 -3.12
N ARG A 8 6.78 -9.93 -1.84
CA ARG A 8 5.44 -10.27 -1.35
C ARG A 8 4.56 -9.02 -1.36
N ILE A 9 3.41 -9.14 -2.01
CA ILE A 9 2.42 -8.06 -2.14
C ILE A 9 1.07 -8.54 -1.67
N LEU A 10 0.34 -7.66 -1.02
CA LEU A 10 -1.08 -7.77 -0.71
C LEU A 10 -1.85 -6.96 -1.75
N TRP A 11 -2.95 -7.52 -2.25
CA TRP A 11 -3.87 -6.79 -3.10
C TRP A 11 -4.98 -6.23 -2.24
N ALA A 12 -5.06 -4.91 -2.18
CA ALA A 12 -6.08 -4.19 -1.46
C ALA A 12 -6.87 -3.28 -2.41
N THR A 13 -8.05 -2.86 -1.99
CA THR A 13 -8.92 -1.96 -2.74
C THR A 13 -8.85 -0.57 -2.11
N THR A 14 -8.64 0.47 -2.89
CA THR A 14 -8.71 1.86 -2.42
C THR A 14 -10.16 2.25 -2.15
N ARG A 15 -10.37 3.40 -1.51
CA ARG A 15 -11.72 3.96 -1.30
C ARG A 15 -12.51 4.13 -2.61
N ASP A 16 -11.81 4.43 -3.70
CA ASP A 16 -12.41 4.67 -5.02
C ASP A 16 -12.61 3.36 -5.82
N GLY A 17 -12.39 2.20 -5.18
CA GLY A 17 -12.60 0.88 -5.80
C GLY A 17 -11.39 0.37 -6.61
N GLU A 18 -10.28 1.11 -6.65
CA GLU A 18 -9.11 0.70 -7.43
C GLU A 18 -8.27 -0.35 -6.71
N ARG A 19 -7.76 -1.33 -7.46
CA ARG A 19 -6.85 -2.35 -6.92
C ARG A 19 -5.44 -1.78 -6.76
N MET A 20 -4.96 -1.74 -5.52
CA MET A 20 -3.62 -1.27 -5.17
C MET A 20 -2.73 -2.42 -4.69
N PRO A 21 -1.55 -2.64 -5.29
CA PRO A 21 -0.55 -3.55 -4.72
C PRO A 21 0.16 -2.86 -3.55
N VAL A 22 0.17 -3.51 -2.39
CA VAL A 22 0.78 -3.02 -1.14
C VAL A 22 1.86 -4.00 -0.70
N ASN A 23 2.99 -3.51 -0.18
CA ASN A 23 4.00 -4.39 0.40
C ASN A 23 3.41 -5.19 1.57
N ALA A 24 3.70 -6.50 1.64
CA ALA A 24 3.17 -7.33 2.73
C ALA A 24 3.71 -6.88 4.10
N ASP A 25 5.01 -6.58 4.14
CA ASP A 25 5.71 -6.19 5.35
C ASP A 25 5.50 -4.69 5.67
N PRO A 26 5.27 -4.33 6.95
CA PRO A 26 5.24 -2.94 7.39
C PRO A 26 6.57 -2.21 7.13
N ALA A 27 6.50 -0.90 6.98
CA ALA A 27 7.67 -0.05 6.82
C ALA A 27 7.60 1.14 7.77
N SER A 28 8.73 1.51 8.38
CA SER A 28 8.83 2.65 9.30
C SER A 28 8.44 3.97 8.64
N ASN A 29 8.71 4.12 7.33
CA ASN A 29 8.30 5.24 6.50
C ASN A 29 6.98 5.00 5.73
N GLY A 30 6.25 3.92 6.02
CA GLY A 30 4.99 3.57 5.35
C GLY A 30 3.86 4.55 5.61
N ASN A 31 2.99 4.79 4.62
CA ASN A 31 1.82 5.65 4.74
C ASN A 31 0.51 4.97 4.32
N VAL A 32 0.54 3.66 4.05
CA VAL A 32 -0.66 2.88 3.69
C VAL A 32 -1.13 2.12 4.92
N LEU A 33 -2.37 2.40 5.33
CA LEU A 33 -3.09 1.60 6.31
C LEU A 33 -3.89 0.52 5.58
N LEU A 34 -3.81 -0.71 6.07
CA LEU A 34 -4.67 -1.81 5.63
C LEU A 34 -5.70 -2.10 6.71
N ALA A 35 -6.95 -2.26 6.29
CA ALA A 35 -8.06 -2.66 7.15
C ALA A 35 -8.93 -3.68 6.42
N LEU A 36 -9.63 -4.53 7.16
CA LEU A 36 -10.72 -5.32 6.58
C LEU A 36 -12.00 -4.49 6.63
N GLN A 37 -12.64 -4.31 5.47
CA GLN A 37 -13.93 -3.64 5.30
C GLN A 37 -14.81 -4.54 4.44
N ASP A 38 -16.00 -4.90 4.94
CA ASP A 38 -16.96 -5.75 4.22
C ASP A 38 -16.36 -7.07 3.68
N GLY A 39 -15.46 -7.67 4.47
CA GLY A 39 -14.75 -8.90 4.10
C GLY A 39 -13.64 -8.72 3.05
N GLN A 40 -13.38 -7.49 2.60
CA GLN A 40 -12.33 -7.14 1.65
C GLN A 40 -11.19 -6.37 2.31
N LEU A 41 -9.98 -6.56 1.79
CA LEU A 41 -8.82 -5.82 2.26
C LEU A 41 -8.83 -4.42 1.63
N ALA A 42 -9.11 -3.40 2.43
CA ALA A 42 -9.12 -2.01 2.02
C ALA A 42 -7.77 -1.33 2.31
N ALA A 43 -7.40 -0.38 1.45
CA ALA A 43 -6.21 0.43 1.63
C ALA A 43 -6.54 1.92 1.69
N ALA A 44 -6.07 2.57 2.76
CA ALA A 44 -6.13 4.02 2.91
C ALA A 44 -4.70 4.59 2.82
N VAL A 45 -4.48 5.50 1.87
CA VAL A 45 -3.24 6.27 1.79
C VAL A 45 -3.38 7.47 2.73
N LEU A 46 -2.55 7.49 3.76
CA LEU A 46 -2.59 8.50 4.81
C LEU A 46 -1.75 9.73 4.43
N THR A 47 -2.23 10.90 4.83
CA THR A 47 -1.40 12.12 4.83
C THR A 47 -0.24 12.00 5.82
N ALA A 48 0.76 12.88 5.72
CA ALA A 48 1.90 12.87 6.62
C ALA A 48 1.50 12.98 8.11
N GLY A 49 0.50 13.82 8.41
CA GLY A 49 -0.03 13.97 9.78
C GLY A 49 -0.69 12.70 10.30
N GLN A 50 -1.57 12.08 9.49
CA GLN A 50 -2.25 10.83 9.83
C GLN A 50 -1.28 9.67 9.99
N ALA A 51 -0.27 9.58 9.11
CA ALA A 51 0.76 8.55 9.19
C ALA A 51 1.63 8.73 10.45
N ARG A 52 1.98 9.96 10.81
CA ARG A 52 2.71 10.26 12.07
C ARG A 52 1.90 9.80 13.29
N MET A 53 0.61 10.14 13.34
CA MET A 53 -0.28 9.75 14.44
C MET A 53 -0.43 8.23 14.54
N SER A 54 -0.61 7.54 13.41
CA SER A 54 -0.73 6.08 13.37
C SER A 54 0.54 5.40 13.88
N ARG A 55 1.72 5.91 13.51
CA ARG A 55 3.01 5.41 14.04
C ARG A 55 3.16 5.66 15.53
N ALA A 56 2.76 6.83 16.04
CA ALA A 56 2.77 7.12 17.48
C ALA A 56 1.89 6.13 18.27
N ARG A 57 0.80 5.65 17.65
CA ARG A 57 -0.07 4.61 18.19
C ARG A 57 0.40 3.17 17.89
N ARG A 58 1.61 3.00 17.35
CA ARG A 58 2.19 1.70 16.94
C ARG A 58 1.32 0.92 15.95
N ILE A 59 0.51 1.61 15.15
CA ILE A 59 -0.27 1.01 14.07
C ILE A 59 0.68 0.72 12.90
N PRO A 60 0.76 -0.54 12.42
CA PRO A 60 1.68 -0.90 11.34
C PRO A 60 1.23 -0.31 10.01
N LEU A 61 2.05 0.58 9.45
CA LEU A 61 1.85 1.14 8.13
C LEU A 61 2.73 0.43 7.10
N ARG A 62 2.27 0.42 5.86
CA ARG A 62 2.94 -0.19 4.71
C ARG A 62 3.21 0.85 3.64
N LEU A 63 3.89 0.43 2.58
CA LEU A 63 4.08 1.22 1.38
C LEU A 63 3.25 0.64 0.24
N ALA A 64 2.74 1.52 -0.62
CA ALA A 64 2.30 1.09 -1.94
C ALA A 64 3.49 0.44 -2.65
N HIS A 65 3.30 -0.75 -3.22
CA HIS A 65 4.40 -1.52 -3.78
C HIS A 65 5.14 -0.77 -4.90
N PHE A 66 4.41 0.06 -5.67
CA PHE A 66 5.00 0.92 -6.70
C PHE A 66 6.10 1.86 -6.18
N ALA A 67 6.07 2.26 -4.90
CA ALA A 67 7.12 3.09 -4.33
C ALA A 67 8.43 2.34 -4.08
N THR A 68 8.40 1.00 -4.10
CA THR A 68 9.55 0.13 -3.78
C THR A 68 9.95 -0.81 -4.90
N CYS A 69 9.10 -0.96 -5.93
CA CYS A 69 9.37 -1.86 -7.03
C CYS A 69 10.35 -1.20 -8.02
N PRO A 70 11.52 -1.79 -8.30
CA PRO A 70 12.47 -1.24 -9.28
C PRO A 70 11.92 -1.23 -10.71
N LYS A 71 10.84 -1.98 -10.99
CA LYS A 71 10.15 -2.04 -12.28
C LYS A 71 8.72 -1.47 -12.21
N ALA A 72 8.46 -0.54 -11.29
CA ALA A 72 7.11 0.01 -11.06
C ALA A 72 6.47 0.60 -12.33
N ASP A 73 7.25 1.28 -13.16
CA ASP A 73 6.76 1.93 -14.37
C ASP A 73 6.26 0.94 -15.44
N HIS A 74 6.77 -0.30 -15.45
CA HIS A 74 6.26 -1.37 -16.31
C HIS A 74 4.88 -1.89 -15.88
N HIS A 75 4.45 -1.56 -14.66
CA HIS A 75 3.21 -2.05 -14.07
C HIS A 75 2.14 -0.97 -13.92
N ARG A 76 2.56 0.30 -13.85
CA ARG A 76 1.63 1.43 -13.88
C ARG A 76 1.13 1.60 -15.31
N ARG A 77 -0.19 1.59 -15.49
CA ARG A 77 -0.77 2.16 -16.72
C ARG A 77 -0.56 3.67 -16.65
N ARG A 78 -0.16 4.29 -17.77
CA ARG A 78 -0.16 5.75 -17.86
C ARG A 78 -1.57 6.25 -17.55
N ALA A 79 -1.68 7.25 -16.67
CA ALA A 79 -2.90 8.04 -16.58
C ALA A 79 -3.17 8.61 -17.98
N ARG A 80 -4.36 8.34 -18.51
CA ARG A 80 -4.84 8.98 -19.75
C ARG A 80 -5.25 10.41 -19.45
#